data_AF-A0A2W6AE04-F1
#
_entry.id   AF-A0A2W6AE04-F1
#
_cell.length_a   1.000
_cell.length_b   1.000
_cell.length_c   1.000
_cell.angle_alpha   90.00
_cell.angle_beta   90.00
_cell.angle_gamma   90.00
#
_symmetry.space_group_name_H-M   'P 1'
#
loop_
_entity.id
_entity.type
_entity.pdbx_description
1 polymer ?
#
loop_
_entity_poly.entity_id
_entity_poly.type
_entity_poly.pdbx_seq_one_letter_code
_entity_poly.pdbx_strand_id
1 'polypeptide(L)'
;EDVRRYLEGRPVLARKDTVSYRTAKFVRRNRLPLAAGVLITLSLLGGIIATTWQAGTARQEKAKAQSVNEFLEQMISYSNPYLDSSRKDGHATTMTEVLDAAARRLARKDFVQQPELKAELERIIAASYHGQGREKLAEKHMQNYVSLASNLYAPEDPRLLPALISRAALLFAKGDLLASERLYRQILPRLREGFRKRKVRPIDLADALNNFAYLRRTQGDSHEAELLFREMLAISPQLPLESHSIAEVHRSTLASTLADEG
;
A
#
# COMPACT_ATOMS: atom_id res chain seq x y z
N GLU A 1 -40.24 52.37 28.03
CA GLU A 1 -40.01 50.96 27.68
C GLU A 1 -39.20 50.73 26.41
N ASP A 2 -39.64 51.19 25.23
CA ASP A 2 -39.02 50.81 23.95
C ASP A 2 -37.60 51.39 23.72
N VAL A 3 -37.30 52.58 24.24
CA VAL A 3 -35.93 53.16 24.18
C VAL A 3 -34.91 52.31 24.94
N ARG A 4 -35.30 51.77 26.11
CA ARG A 4 -34.44 50.89 26.92
C ARG A 4 -34.21 49.55 26.22
N ARG A 5 -35.24 48.98 25.59
CA ARG A 5 -35.12 47.78 24.75
C ARG A 5 -34.22 48.02 23.52
N TYR A 6 -34.27 49.21 22.93
CA TYR A 6 -33.39 49.58 21.83
C TYR A 6 -31.92 49.60 22.26
N LEU A 7 -31.61 50.32 23.36
CA LEU A 7 -30.27 50.44 23.93
C LEU A 7 -29.69 49.09 24.40
N GLU A 8 -30.51 48.21 24.97
CA GLU A 8 -30.10 46.86 25.42
C GLU A 8 -30.06 45.81 24.29
N GLY A 9 -30.25 46.22 23.03
CA GLY A 9 -30.21 45.28 21.91
C GLY A 9 -31.36 44.26 21.91
N ARG A 10 -32.48 44.54 22.58
CA ARG A 10 -33.69 43.70 22.62
C ARG A 10 -34.70 44.10 21.52
N PRO A 11 -35.62 43.21 21.10
CA PRO A 11 -36.69 43.55 20.16
C PRO A 11 -37.59 44.65 20.74
N VAL A 12 -37.84 45.70 19.96
CA VAL A 12 -38.73 46.83 20.33
C VAL A 12 -40.18 46.49 19.96
N LEU A 13 -41.14 46.90 20.80
CA LEU A 13 -42.56 46.57 20.66
C LEU A 13 -43.24 47.33 19.51
N ALA A 14 -42.71 48.48 19.11
CA ALA A 14 -43.23 49.31 18.02
C ALA A 14 -43.10 48.71 16.59
N ARG A 15 -42.45 47.55 16.41
CA ARG A 15 -42.30 46.87 15.11
C ARG A 15 -43.02 45.52 15.15
N LYS A 16 -43.61 45.08 14.02
CA LYS A 16 -44.23 43.74 13.91
C LYS A 16 -43.25 42.66 14.38
N ASP A 17 -43.66 41.88 15.38
CA ASP A 17 -42.87 40.80 15.94
C ASP A 17 -42.69 39.70 14.90
N THR A 18 -41.51 39.68 14.29
CA THR A 18 -41.14 38.75 13.23
C THR A 18 -39.93 37.95 13.69
N VAL A 19 -39.97 36.64 13.44
CA VAL A 19 -38.91 35.71 13.86
C VAL A 19 -37.55 36.16 13.33
N SER A 20 -37.49 36.64 12.08
CA SER A 20 -36.29 37.20 11.44
C SER A 20 -35.73 38.44 12.14
N TYR A 21 -36.59 39.33 12.62
CA TYR A 21 -36.17 40.54 13.32
C TYR A 21 -35.56 40.20 14.69
N ARG A 22 -36.15 39.24 15.40
CA ARG A 22 -35.64 38.78 16.70
C ARG A 22 -34.33 38.01 16.58
N THR A 23 -34.21 37.12 15.60
CA THR A 23 -32.98 36.37 15.35
C THR A 23 -31.84 37.31 14.94
N ALA A 24 -32.08 38.31 14.10
CA ALA A 24 -31.08 39.30 13.73
C ALA A 24 -30.56 40.11 14.93
N LYS A 25 -31.46 40.60 15.81
CA LYS A 25 -31.08 41.29 17.06
C LYS A 25 -30.32 40.36 18.01
N PHE A 26 -30.74 39.10 18.14
CA PHE A 26 -30.09 38.10 18.97
C PHE A 26 -28.67 37.79 18.49
N VAL A 27 -28.48 37.55 17.19
CA VAL A 27 -27.16 37.30 16.59
C VAL A 27 -26.24 38.49 16.75
N ARG A 28 -26.73 39.71 16.53
CA ARG A 28 -25.93 40.93 16.69
C ARG A 28 -25.48 41.16 18.13
N ARG A 29 -26.30 40.77 19.13
CA ARG A 29 -25.97 40.89 20.55
C ARG A 29 -25.01 39.79 21.04
N ASN A 30 -25.14 38.58 20.50
CA ASN A 30 -24.40 37.39 20.96
C ASN A 30 -23.32 36.91 19.97
N ARG A 31 -22.76 37.82 19.16
CA ARG A 31 -21.81 37.48 18.08
C ARG A 31 -20.60 36.64 18.52
N LEU A 32 -20.04 36.90 19.69
CA LEU A 32 -18.87 36.18 20.23
C LEU A 32 -19.21 34.74 20.63
N PRO A 33 -20.20 34.47 21.51
CA PRO A 33 -20.56 33.10 21.88
C PRO A 33 -21.15 32.31 20.69
N LEU A 34 -21.86 32.95 19.76
CA LEU A 34 -22.30 32.29 18.51
C LEU A 34 -21.13 31.88 17.63
N ALA A 35 -20.15 32.77 17.42
CA ALA A 35 -18.97 32.45 16.64
C ALA A 35 -18.17 31.29 17.27
N ALA A 36 -17.98 31.32 18.59
CA ALA A 36 -17.34 30.22 19.32
C ALA A 36 -18.13 28.91 19.17
N GLY A 37 -19.45 28.94 19.31
CA GLY A 37 -20.32 27.77 19.11
C GLY A 37 -20.20 27.19 17.69
N VAL A 38 -20.23 28.04 16.67
CA VAL A 38 -20.07 27.62 15.26
C VAL A 38 -18.70 26.99 15.02
N LEU A 39 -17.61 27.59 15.54
CA LEU A 39 -16.26 27.06 15.40
C LEU A 39 -16.08 25.69 16.07
N ILE A 40 -16.62 25.52 17.28
CA ILE A 40 -16.60 24.23 17.98
C ILE A 40 -17.37 23.18 17.15
N THR A 41 -18.54 23.55 16.63
CA THR A 41 -19.37 22.64 15.84
C THR A 41 -18.68 22.21 14.54
N LEU A 42 -18.06 23.15 13.83
CA LEU A 42 -17.28 22.86 12.61
C LEU A 42 -16.06 21.98 12.90
N SER A 43 -15.35 22.25 14.00
CA SER A 43 -14.20 21.46 14.41
C SER A 43 -14.60 20.01 14.75
N LEU A 44 -15.72 19.84 15.46
CA LEU A 44 -16.29 18.52 15.76
C LEU A 44 -16.72 17.78 14.49
N LEU A 45 -17.43 18.45 13.59
CA LEU A 45 -17.87 17.86 12.31
C LEU A 45 -16.67 17.47 11.44
N GLY A 46 -15.68 18.34 11.32
CA GLY A 46 -14.43 18.04 10.60
C GLY A 46 -13.67 16.86 11.21
N GLY A 47 -13.59 16.81 12.54
CA GLY A 47 -13.00 15.70 13.27
C GLY A 47 -13.74 14.38 13.04
N ILE A 48 -15.08 14.39 13.08
CA ILE A 48 -15.92 13.21 12.82
C ILE A 48 -15.76 12.74 11.37
N ILE A 49 -15.76 13.66 10.39
CA ILE A 49 -15.56 13.32 8.97
C ILE A 49 -14.16 12.72 8.76
N ALA A 50 -13.12 13.34 9.32
CA ALA A 50 -11.76 12.84 9.21
C ALA A 50 -11.59 11.46 9.87
N THR A 51 -12.11 11.28 11.09
CA THR A 51 -12.02 10.00 11.81
C THR A 51 -12.85 8.90 11.15
N THR A 52 -14.03 9.20 10.60
CA THR A 52 -14.84 8.20 9.89
C THR A 52 -14.21 7.78 8.57
N TRP A 53 -13.62 8.70 7.81
CA TRP A 53 -12.87 8.37 6.59
C TRP A 53 -11.64 7.51 6.91
N GLN A 54 -10.85 7.93 7.91
CA GLN A 54 -9.67 7.18 8.37
C GLN A 54 -10.04 5.80 8.93
N ALA A 55 -11.15 5.69 9.67
CA ALA A 55 -11.66 4.41 10.17
C ALA A 55 -12.15 3.50 9.04
N GLY A 56 -12.73 4.04 7.98
CA GLY A 56 -13.11 3.29 6.78
C GLY A 56 -11.92 2.64 6.09
N THR A 57 -10.87 3.42 5.83
CA THR A 57 -9.62 2.92 5.23
C THR A 57 -8.95 1.88 6.11
N ALA A 58 -8.85 2.12 7.43
CA ALA A 58 -8.26 1.18 8.37
C ALA A 58 -9.05 -0.15 8.47
N ARG A 59 -10.39 -0.10 8.36
CA ARG A 59 -11.24 -1.30 8.34
C ARG A 59 -11.04 -2.13 7.07
N GLN A 60 -10.86 -1.49 5.92
CA GLN A 60 -10.57 -2.21 4.66
C GLN A 60 -9.20 -2.88 4.69
N GLU A 61 -8.17 -2.18 5.17
CA GLU A 61 -6.82 -2.77 5.35
C GLU A 61 -6.84 -3.92 6.36
N LYS A 62 -7.56 -3.75 7.48
CA LYS A 62 -7.73 -4.83 8.47
C LYS A 62 -8.48 -6.03 7.89
N ALA A 63 -9.56 -5.81 7.14
CA ALA A 63 -10.31 -6.88 6.48
C ALA A 63 -9.45 -7.62 5.45
N LYS A 64 -8.64 -6.90 4.65
CA LYS A 64 -7.69 -7.52 3.69
C LYS A 64 -6.65 -8.35 4.43
N ALA A 65 -6.02 -7.80 5.48
CA ALA A 65 -5.05 -8.51 6.29
C ALA A 65 -5.66 -9.75 6.97
N GLN A 66 -6.89 -9.64 7.47
CA GLN A 66 -7.64 -10.76 8.02
C GLN A 66 -7.93 -11.83 6.97
N SER A 67 -8.37 -11.47 5.76
CA SER A 67 -8.60 -12.45 4.70
C SER A 67 -7.32 -13.09 4.18
N VAL A 68 -6.20 -12.36 4.15
CA VAL A 68 -4.88 -12.93 3.84
C VAL A 68 -4.46 -13.89 4.95
N ASN A 69 -4.60 -13.50 6.22
CA ASN A 69 -4.27 -14.36 7.35
C ASN A 69 -5.19 -15.59 7.42
N GLU A 70 -6.50 -15.43 7.23
CA GLU A 70 -7.47 -16.53 7.14
C GLU A 70 -7.15 -17.45 5.96
N PHE A 71 -6.72 -16.90 4.83
CA PHE A 71 -6.25 -17.71 3.72
C PHE A 71 -4.98 -18.47 4.11
N LEU A 72 -3.97 -17.81 4.68
CA LEU A 72 -2.74 -18.46 5.13
C LEU A 72 -2.99 -19.50 6.23
N GLU A 73 -3.88 -19.22 7.17
CA GLU A 73 -4.33 -20.12 8.23
C GLU A 73 -5.12 -21.30 7.65
N GLN A 74 -6.00 -21.08 6.68
CA GLN A 74 -6.67 -22.16 5.95
C GLN A 74 -5.65 -23.00 5.17
N MET A 75 -4.63 -22.38 4.57
CA MET A 75 -3.55 -23.08 3.88
C MET A 75 -2.71 -23.94 4.83
N ILE A 76 -2.42 -23.45 6.04
CA ILE A 76 -1.71 -24.20 7.09
C ILE A 76 -2.63 -25.28 7.71
N SER A 77 -3.89 -24.97 7.97
CA SER A 77 -4.86 -25.87 8.63
C SER A 77 -5.27 -27.05 7.76
N TYR A 78 -5.39 -26.85 6.44
CA TYR A 78 -5.62 -27.95 5.49
C TYR A 78 -4.42 -28.89 5.34
N SER A 79 -3.25 -28.52 5.89
CA SER A 79 -2.05 -29.36 5.94
C SER A 79 -1.86 -30.11 7.26
N ASN A 80 -2.80 -29.99 8.23
CA ASN A 80 -2.71 -30.68 9.51
C ASN A 80 -2.91 -32.21 9.31
N PRO A 81 -1.87 -33.05 9.44
CA PRO A 81 -1.94 -34.49 9.17
C PRO A 81 -2.83 -35.25 10.18
N TYR A 82 -3.24 -34.60 11.27
CA TYR A 82 -4.03 -35.20 12.33
C TYR A 82 -5.52 -35.40 11.99
N LEU A 83 -6.04 -34.80 10.90
CA LEU A 83 -7.46 -34.86 10.55
C LEU A 83 -7.79 -35.65 9.28
N ASP A 84 -6.79 -36.13 8.53
CA ASP A 84 -6.99 -36.99 7.36
C ASP A 84 -6.30 -38.35 7.55
N SER A 85 -6.88 -39.16 8.42
CA SER A 85 -6.51 -40.57 8.64
C SER A 85 -6.88 -41.49 7.46
N SER A 86 -7.15 -40.96 6.26
CA SER A 86 -7.54 -41.74 5.07
C SER A 86 -6.58 -41.65 3.88
N ARG A 87 -5.40 -41.03 4.00
CA ARG A 87 -4.35 -41.10 2.95
C ARG A 87 -3.41 -42.29 3.17
N LYS A 88 -3.42 -43.24 2.23
CA LYS A 88 -2.66 -44.51 2.26
C LYS A 88 -1.13 -44.37 2.09
N ASP A 89 -0.58 -43.19 1.85
CA ASP A 89 0.80 -43.06 1.33
C ASP A 89 1.81 -42.36 2.25
N GLY A 90 1.50 -42.10 3.53
CA GLY A 90 2.51 -41.81 4.57
C GLY A 90 3.44 -40.60 4.40
N HIS A 91 3.31 -39.79 3.34
CA HIS A 91 4.12 -38.60 3.13
C HIS A 91 3.52 -37.39 3.87
N ALA A 92 4.32 -36.75 4.73
CA ALA A 92 3.98 -35.45 5.28
C ALA A 92 3.80 -34.45 4.13
N THR A 93 2.66 -33.77 4.08
CA THR A 93 2.36 -32.77 3.04
C THR A 93 3.50 -31.75 2.97
N THR A 94 4.16 -31.67 1.82
CA THR A 94 5.28 -30.74 1.67
C THR A 94 4.76 -29.30 1.47
N MET A 95 5.52 -28.30 1.91
CA MET A 95 5.19 -26.87 1.70
C MET A 95 4.91 -26.56 0.21
N THR A 96 5.53 -27.32 -0.69
CA THR A 96 5.33 -27.25 -2.14
C THR A 96 3.94 -27.70 -2.57
N GLU A 97 3.40 -28.79 -2.00
CA GLU A 97 2.05 -29.28 -2.32
C GLU A 97 0.97 -28.32 -1.83
N VAL A 98 1.20 -27.71 -0.66
CA VAL A 98 0.36 -26.65 -0.12
C VAL A 98 0.32 -25.46 -1.09
N LEU A 99 1.49 -24.97 -1.51
CA LEU A 99 1.57 -23.86 -2.46
C LEU A 99 0.89 -24.17 -3.81
N ASP A 100 1.11 -25.37 -4.35
CA ASP A 100 0.48 -25.82 -5.60
C ASP A 100 -1.05 -25.95 -5.47
N ALA A 101 -1.56 -26.35 -4.30
CA ALA A 101 -2.99 -26.36 -4.02
C ALA A 101 -3.57 -24.94 -3.97
N ALA A 102 -2.86 -23.98 -3.34
CA ALA A 102 -3.23 -22.57 -3.33
C ALA A 102 -3.33 -22.01 -4.76
N ALA A 103 -2.30 -22.24 -5.58
CA ALA A 103 -2.26 -21.78 -6.97
C ALA A 103 -3.43 -22.33 -7.79
N ARG A 104 -3.76 -23.62 -7.62
CA ARG A 104 -4.92 -24.25 -8.27
C ARG A 104 -6.26 -23.66 -7.81
N ARG A 105 -6.39 -23.33 -6.52
CA ARG A 105 -7.62 -22.71 -5.98
C ARG A 105 -7.79 -21.29 -6.51
N LEU A 106 -6.70 -20.53 -6.60
CA LEU A 106 -6.72 -19.16 -7.13
C LEU A 106 -7.17 -19.09 -8.60
N ALA A 107 -6.94 -20.16 -9.36
CA ALA A 107 -7.41 -20.30 -10.74
C ALA A 107 -8.93 -20.56 -10.86
N ARG A 108 -9.62 -20.91 -9.76
CA ARG A 108 -11.08 -21.11 -9.75
C ARG A 108 -11.83 -19.77 -9.70
N LYS A 109 -13.15 -19.81 -9.84
CA LYS A 109 -14.02 -18.63 -9.80
C LYS A 109 -14.27 -18.08 -8.38
N ASP A 110 -13.66 -18.68 -7.36
CA ASP A 110 -13.87 -18.36 -5.94
C ASP A 110 -13.54 -16.89 -5.60
N PHE A 111 -12.63 -16.27 -6.35
CA PHE A 111 -12.13 -14.90 -6.08
C PHE A 111 -12.72 -13.83 -7.02
N VAL A 112 -13.76 -14.14 -7.80
CA VAL A 112 -14.35 -13.18 -8.75
C VAL A 112 -14.86 -11.92 -8.05
N GLN A 113 -15.41 -12.06 -6.84
CA GLN A 113 -15.92 -10.93 -6.05
C GLN A 113 -14.85 -10.24 -5.18
N GLN A 114 -13.60 -10.71 -5.21
CA GLN A 114 -12.50 -10.19 -4.38
C GLN A 114 -11.21 -10.03 -5.21
N PRO A 115 -11.22 -9.20 -6.26
CA PRO A 115 -10.10 -9.09 -7.18
C PRO A 115 -8.83 -8.51 -6.53
N GLU A 116 -8.96 -7.65 -5.50
CA GLU A 116 -7.83 -7.13 -4.73
C GLU A 116 -7.14 -8.24 -3.90
N LEU A 117 -7.93 -9.12 -3.28
CA LEU A 117 -7.39 -10.29 -2.58
C LEU A 117 -6.74 -11.23 -3.59
N LYS A 118 -7.38 -11.46 -4.74
CA LYS A 118 -6.81 -12.30 -5.80
C LYS A 118 -5.43 -11.79 -6.23
N ALA A 119 -5.29 -10.49 -6.49
CA ALA A 119 -4.02 -9.89 -6.88
C ALA A 119 -2.96 -10.08 -5.79
N GLU A 120 -3.31 -9.87 -4.52
CA GLU A 120 -2.38 -10.08 -3.40
C GLU A 120 -1.89 -11.53 -3.31
N LEU A 121 -2.81 -12.49 -3.48
CA LEU A 121 -2.47 -13.91 -3.46
C LEU A 121 -1.59 -14.31 -4.66
N GLU A 122 -1.84 -13.78 -5.86
CA GLU A 122 -0.95 -13.97 -7.02
C GLU A 122 0.48 -13.49 -6.69
N ARG A 123 0.61 -12.33 -6.03
CA ARG A 123 1.91 -11.77 -5.63
C ARG A 123 2.64 -12.65 -4.62
N ILE A 124 1.94 -13.12 -3.59
CA ILE A 124 2.52 -13.99 -2.55
C ILE A 124 2.97 -15.33 -3.15
N ILE A 125 2.11 -15.97 -3.96
CA ILE A 125 2.42 -17.24 -4.62
C ILE A 125 3.62 -17.08 -5.55
N ALA A 126 3.71 -15.98 -6.30
CA ALA A 126 4.85 -15.68 -7.15
C ALA A 126 6.16 -15.62 -6.35
N ALA A 127 6.17 -14.88 -5.24
CA ALA A 127 7.34 -14.76 -4.36
C ALA A 127 7.73 -16.12 -3.75
N SER A 128 6.76 -16.93 -3.32
CA SER A 128 7.01 -18.28 -2.79
C SER A 128 7.61 -19.22 -3.83
N TYR A 129 7.12 -19.20 -5.08
CA TYR A 129 7.70 -20.00 -6.16
C TYR A 129 9.12 -19.54 -6.53
N HIS A 130 9.38 -18.24 -6.52
CA HIS A 130 10.72 -17.71 -6.77
C HIS A 130 11.71 -18.17 -5.68
N GLY A 131 11.32 -18.11 -4.40
CA GLY A 131 12.13 -18.64 -3.30
C GLY A 131 12.41 -20.15 -3.37
N GLN A 132 11.59 -20.91 -4.10
CA GLN A 132 11.79 -22.34 -4.39
C GLN A 132 12.55 -22.61 -5.70
N GLY A 133 13.00 -21.56 -6.41
CA GLY A 133 13.64 -21.67 -7.73
C GLY A 133 12.71 -22.09 -8.87
N ARG A 134 11.39 -22.07 -8.66
CA ARG A 134 10.39 -22.46 -9.67
C ARG A 134 10.03 -21.26 -10.55
N GLU A 135 11.02 -20.74 -11.26
CA GLU A 135 10.95 -19.46 -11.98
C GLU A 135 9.79 -19.33 -12.96
N LYS A 136 9.49 -20.38 -13.74
CA LYS A 136 8.38 -20.34 -14.71
C LYS A 136 7.01 -20.15 -14.03
N LEU A 137 6.81 -20.72 -12.85
CA LEU A 137 5.57 -20.55 -12.09
C LEU A 137 5.54 -19.18 -11.42
N ALA A 138 6.67 -18.76 -10.85
CA ALA A 138 6.81 -17.42 -10.27
C ALA A 138 6.48 -16.33 -11.31
N GLU A 139 7.05 -16.42 -12.50
CA GLU A 139 6.79 -15.49 -13.59
C GLU A 139 5.31 -15.46 -13.98
N LYS A 140 4.66 -16.62 -14.13
CA LYS A 140 3.24 -16.70 -14.48
C LYS A 140 2.38 -15.98 -13.44
N HIS A 141 2.58 -16.26 -12.16
CA HIS A 141 1.82 -15.63 -11.08
C HIS A 141 2.14 -14.13 -10.95
N MET A 142 3.39 -13.73 -11.19
CA MET A 142 3.77 -12.32 -11.21
C MET A 142 3.08 -11.56 -12.36
N GLN A 143 2.99 -12.16 -13.55
CA GLN A 143 2.28 -11.56 -14.69
C GLN A 143 0.78 -11.39 -14.39
N ASN A 144 0.15 -12.38 -13.77
CA ASN A 144 -1.25 -12.29 -13.33
C ASN A 144 -1.44 -11.16 -12.32
N TYR A 145 -0.55 -11.05 -11.32
CA TYR A 145 -0.57 -9.96 -10.34
C TYR A 145 -0.48 -8.59 -11.03
N VAL A 146 0.49 -8.40 -11.93
CA VAL A 146 0.67 -7.15 -12.67
C VAL A 146 -0.58 -6.81 -13.48
N SER A 147 -1.16 -7.79 -14.17
CA SER A 147 -2.38 -7.59 -14.95
C SER A 147 -3.58 -7.20 -14.08
N LEU A 148 -3.78 -7.90 -12.95
CA LEU A 148 -4.89 -7.60 -12.04
C LEU A 148 -4.74 -6.22 -11.41
N ALA A 149 -3.56 -5.90 -10.88
CA ALA A 149 -3.30 -4.60 -10.27
C ALA A 149 -3.47 -3.44 -11.27
N SER A 150 -3.03 -3.63 -12.52
CA SER A 150 -3.18 -2.60 -13.58
C SER A 150 -4.64 -2.36 -13.97
N ASN A 151 -5.51 -3.35 -13.80
CA ASN A 151 -6.95 -3.22 -14.06
C ASN A 151 -7.72 -2.67 -12.84
N LEU A 152 -7.21 -2.90 -11.62
CA LEU A 152 -7.87 -2.51 -10.38
C LEU A 152 -7.59 -1.06 -9.98
N TYR A 153 -6.39 -0.57 -10.26
CA TYR A 153 -5.92 0.69 -9.73
C TYR A 153 -5.70 1.71 -10.85
N ALA A 154 -6.13 2.96 -10.60
CA ALA A 154 -5.85 4.07 -11.50
C ALA A 154 -4.32 4.31 -11.61
N PRO A 155 -3.82 4.87 -12.72
CA PRO A 155 -2.39 5.10 -12.92
C PRO A 155 -1.70 5.87 -11.80
N GLU A 156 -2.41 6.78 -11.13
CA GLU A 156 -1.92 7.65 -10.04
C GLU A 156 -1.96 6.96 -8.66
N ASP A 157 -2.70 5.86 -8.53
CA ASP A 157 -2.88 5.16 -7.26
C ASP A 157 -1.56 4.55 -6.76
N PRO A 158 -1.09 4.86 -5.54
CA PRO A 158 0.11 4.28 -4.96
C PRO A 158 0.10 2.75 -4.90
N ARG A 159 -1.09 2.12 -4.82
CA ARG A 159 -1.25 0.66 -4.77
C ARG A 159 -0.83 -0.04 -6.07
N LEU A 160 -0.71 0.72 -7.17
CA LEU A 160 -0.19 0.21 -8.45
C LEU A 160 1.34 0.09 -8.46
N LEU A 161 2.05 0.84 -7.61
CA LEU A 161 3.52 0.93 -7.65
C LEU A 161 4.22 -0.42 -7.50
N PRO A 162 3.84 -1.32 -6.57
CA PRO A 162 4.51 -2.63 -6.46
C PRO A 162 4.34 -3.50 -7.72
N ALA A 163 3.19 -3.42 -8.38
CA ALA A 163 2.99 -4.10 -9.67
C ALA A 163 3.87 -3.52 -10.79
N LEU A 164 4.11 -2.20 -10.80
CA LEU A 164 5.02 -1.60 -11.77
C LEU A 164 6.49 -1.96 -11.52
N ILE A 165 6.90 -2.11 -10.25
CA ILE A 165 8.23 -2.64 -9.89
C ILE A 165 8.38 -4.06 -10.45
N SER A 166 7.40 -4.93 -10.20
CA SER A 166 7.39 -6.30 -10.72
C SER A 166 7.42 -6.33 -12.24
N ARG A 167 6.67 -5.45 -12.91
CA ARG A 167 6.68 -5.33 -14.38
C ARG A 167 8.06 -4.94 -14.90
N ALA A 168 8.73 -3.99 -14.26
CA ALA A 168 10.09 -3.57 -14.64
C ALA A 168 11.09 -4.71 -14.46
N ALA A 169 11.00 -5.47 -13.36
CA ALA A 169 11.83 -6.65 -13.13
C ALA A 169 11.57 -7.75 -14.18
N LEU A 170 10.32 -7.98 -14.57
CA LEU A 170 9.97 -8.92 -15.64
C LEU A 170 10.52 -8.48 -17.02
N LEU A 171 10.53 -7.17 -17.31
CA LEU A 171 11.16 -6.65 -18.52
C LEU A 171 12.67 -6.89 -18.52
N PHE A 172 13.32 -6.65 -17.37
CA PHE A 172 14.74 -6.92 -17.19
C PHE A 172 15.07 -8.41 -17.40
N ALA A 173 14.30 -9.31 -16.78
CA ALA A 173 14.48 -10.76 -16.92
C ALA A 173 14.30 -11.26 -18.37
N LYS A 174 13.49 -10.55 -19.17
CA LYS A 174 13.30 -10.82 -20.61
C LYS A 174 14.36 -10.19 -21.50
N GLY A 175 15.30 -9.43 -20.94
CA GLY A 175 16.35 -8.72 -21.66
C GLY A 175 15.92 -7.38 -22.27
N ASP A 176 14.69 -6.92 -22.02
CA ASP A 176 14.25 -5.58 -22.46
C ASP A 176 14.74 -4.51 -21.47
N LEU A 177 16.05 -4.29 -21.50
CA LEU A 177 16.75 -3.39 -20.58
C LEU A 177 16.24 -1.94 -20.71
N LEU A 178 15.95 -1.49 -21.94
CA LEU A 178 15.48 -0.13 -22.22
C LEU A 178 14.07 0.12 -21.70
N ALA A 179 13.13 -0.82 -21.89
CA ALA A 179 11.79 -0.66 -21.35
C ALA A 179 11.79 -0.75 -19.82
N SER A 180 12.62 -1.64 -19.25
CA SER A 180 12.80 -1.74 -17.80
C SER A 180 13.32 -0.43 -17.21
N GLU A 181 14.38 0.14 -17.79
CA GLU A 181 14.96 1.42 -17.36
C GLU A 181 13.93 2.53 -17.41
N ARG A 182 13.23 2.67 -18.55
CA ARG A 182 12.21 3.72 -18.72
C ARG A 182 11.14 3.62 -17.64
N LEU A 183 10.71 2.40 -17.30
CA LEU A 183 9.71 2.18 -16.28
C LEU A 183 10.23 2.51 -14.88
N TYR A 184 11.46 2.11 -14.53
CA TYR A 184 12.09 2.50 -13.26
C TYR A 184 12.22 4.02 -13.13
N ARG A 185 12.71 4.71 -14.16
CA ARG A 185 12.82 6.18 -14.17
C ARG A 185 11.44 6.87 -14.00
N GLN A 186 10.38 6.27 -14.53
CA GLN A 186 9.01 6.78 -14.36
C GLN A 186 8.47 6.61 -12.94
N ILE A 187 8.71 5.46 -12.30
CA ILE A 187 8.08 5.13 -11.00
C ILE A 187 8.90 5.58 -9.79
N LEU A 188 10.22 5.71 -9.92
CA LEU A 188 11.10 5.99 -8.79
C LEU A 188 10.80 7.35 -8.10
N PRO A 189 10.50 8.46 -8.82
CA PRO A 189 10.08 9.70 -8.17
C PRO A 189 8.81 9.52 -7.32
N ARG A 190 7.85 8.74 -7.81
CA ARG A 190 6.58 8.46 -7.11
C ARG A 190 6.80 7.58 -5.88
N LEU A 191 7.68 6.59 -5.97
CA LEU A 191 8.08 5.76 -4.83
C LEU A 191 8.78 6.58 -3.75
N ARG A 192 9.72 7.45 -4.13
CA ARG A 192 10.41 8.35 -3.20
C ARG A 192 9.45 9.33 -2.51
N GLU A 193 8.54 9.93 -3.26
CA GLU A 193 7.51 10.82 -2.70
C GLU A 193 6.54 10.06 -1.79
N GLY A 194 6.07 8.90 -2.24
CA GLY A 194 5.18 8.02 -1.47
C GLY A 194 5.82 7.57 -0.16
N PHE A 195 7.11 7.23 -0.17
CA PHE A 195 7.88 6.87 1.02
C PHE A 195 7.97 8.05 2.00
N ARG A 196 8.35 9.25 1.54
CA ARG A 196 8.38 10.47 2.38
C ARG A 196 7.02 10.77 3.01
N LYS A 197 5.94 10.54 2.27
CA LYS A 197 4.55 10.72 2.73
C LYS A 197 3.97 9.53 3.50
N ARG A 198 4.76 8.48 3.76
CA ARG A 198 4.35 7.22 4.43
C ARG A 198 3.15 6.52 3.75
N LYS A 199 3.04 6.66 2.43
CA LYS A 199 2.03 6.01 1.58
C LYS A 199 2.54 4.76 0.86
N VAL A 200 3.85 4.53 0.90
CA VAL A 200 4.54 3.39 0.29
C VAL A 200 5.37 2.72 1.37
N ARG A 201 5.44 1.39 1.34
CA ARG A 201 6.20 0.65 2.35
C ARG A 201 7.69 0.82 2.08
N PRO A 202 8.55 0.87 3.12
CA PRO A 202 10.00 0.95 2.96
C PRO A 202 10.57 -0.12 2.01
N ILE A 203 10.03 -1.34 2.09
CA ILE A 203 10.44 -2.47 1.24
C ILE A 203 10.19 -2.23 -0.25
N ASP A 204 9.08 -1.58 -0.62
CA ASP A 204 8.75 -1.34 -2.03
C ASP A 204 9.75 -0.37 -2.68
N LEU A 205 10.20 0.66 -1.94
CA LEU A 205 11.24 1.57 -2.42
C LEU A 205 12.60 0.87 -2.48
N ALA A 206 12.94 0.07 -1.47
CA ALA A 206 14.19 -0.67 -1.42
C ALA A 206 14.31 -1.67 -2.59
N ASP A 207 13.26 -2.43 -2.89
CA ASP A 207 13.22 -3.39 -4.01
C ASP A 207 13.39 -2.68 -5.36
N ALA A 208 12.75 -1.53 -5.55
CA ALA A 208 12.87 -0.74 -6.77
C ALA A 208 14.29 -0.21 -6.97
N LEU A 209 14.90 0.33 -5.91
CA LEU A 209 16.28 0.84 -5.94
C LEU A 209 17.27 -0.28 -6.25
N ASN A 210 17.11 -1.43 -5.58
CA ASN A 210 17.96 -2.59 -5.80
C ASN A 210 17.89 -3.09 -7.25
N ASN A 211 16.68 -3.36 -7.74
CA ASN A 211 16.52 -3.94 -9.07
C ASN A 211 16.97 -2.95 -10.15
N PHE A 212 16.74 -1.65 -9.93
CA PHE A 212 17.24 -0.64 -10.85
C PHE A 212 18.76 -0.53 -10.81
N ALA A 213 19.40 -0.62 -9.63
CA ALA A 213 20.85 -0.63 -9.52
C ALA A 213 21.48 -1.81 -10.26
N TYR A 214 20.91 -3.02 -10.12
CA TYR A 214 21.35 -4.18 -10.89
C TYR A 214 21.19 -3.97 -12.40
N LEU A 215 20.08 -3.38 -12.84
CA LEU A 215 19.89 -3.03 -14.25
C LEU A 215 20.97 -2.06 -14.74
N ARG A 216 21.25 -0.98 -14.00
CA ARG A 216 22.27 0.01 -14.35
C ARG A 216 23.67 -0.59 -14.43
N ARG A 217 24.03 -1.42 -13.44
CA ARG A 217 25.29 -2.17 -13.44
C ARG A 217 25.38 -3.11 -14.65
N THR A 218 24.30 -3.80 -15.00
CA THR A 218 24.23 -4.66 -16.21
C THR A 218 24.41 -3.86 -17.51
N GLN A 219 24.00 -2.59 -17.53
CA GLN A 219 24.21 -1.67 -18.65
C GLN A 219 25.60 -1.02 -18.65
N GLY A 220 26.46 -1.33 -17.67
CA GLY A 220 27.80 -0.74 -17.51
C GLY A 220 27.82 0.63 -16.83
N ASP A 221 26.69 1.11 -16.31
CA ASP A 221 26.61 2.35 -15.55
C ASP A 221 26.75 2.05 -14.05
N SER A 222 27.98 1.70 -13.65
CA SER A 222 28.33 1.39 -12.26
C SER A 222 28.09 2.58 -11.33
N HIS A 223 28.23 3.81 -11.84
CA HIS A 223 28.10 5.02 -11.02
C HIS A 223 26.64 5.25 -10.61
N GLU A 224 25.70 5.18 -11.55
CA GLU A 224 24.28 5.27 -11.20
C GLU A 224 23.86 4.08 -10.32
N ALA A 225 24.41 2.88 -10.56
CA ALA A 225 24.15 1.72 -9.71
C ALA A 225 24.63 1.93 -8.26
N GLU A 226 25.83 2.49 -8.06
CA GLU A 226 26.39 2.82 -6.74
C GLU A 226 25.46 3.77 -5.98
N LEU A 227 25.02 4.86 -6.61
CA LEU A 227 24.13 5.84 -6.00
C LEU A 227 22.80 5.21 -5.55
N LEU A 228 22.23 4.33 -6.38
CA LEU A 228 21.00 3.61 -6.08
C LEU A 228 21.19 2.62 -4.91
N PHE A 229 22.29 1.87 -4.87
CA PHE A 229 22.60 0.97 -3.76
C PHE A 229 22.84 1.75 -2.45
N ARG A 230 23.52 2.90 -2.49
CA ARG A 230 23.69 3.76 -1.31
C ARG A 230 22.36 4.29 -0.79
N GLU A 231 21.47 4.71 -1.67
CA GLU A 231 20.11 5.14 -1.27
C GLU A 231 19.33 3.99 -0.62
N MET A 232 19.41 2.78 -1.19
CA MET A 232 18.78 1.59 -0.62
C MET A 232 19.30 1.30 0.80
N LEU A 233 20.62 1.34 1.00
CA LEU A 233 21.25 1.11 2.31
C LEU A 233 20.87 2.16 3.35
N ALA A 234 20.63 3.41 2.93
CA ALA A 234 20.13 4.46 3.81
C ALA A 234 18.69 4.20 4.31
N ILE A 235 17.90 3.40 3.57
CA ILE A 235 16.54 3.00 3.94
C ILE A 235 16.55 1.76 4.83
N SER A 236 17.63 0.96 4.85
CA SER A 236 17.71 -0.31 5.58
C SER A 236 17.24 -0.28 7.03
N PRO A 237 17.52 0.74 7.86
CA PRO A 237 17.02 0.79 9.25
C PRO A 237 15.50 0.85 9.39
N GLN A 238 14.77 1.15 8.30
CA GLN A 238 13.31 1.23 8.27
C GLN A 238 12.67 -0.05 7.71
N LEU A 239 13.48 -1.04 7.32
CA LEU A 239 13.00 -2.33 6.84
C LEU A 239 12.59 -3.24 8.02
N PRO A 240 11.66 -4.18 7.81
CA PRO A 240 11.36 -5.21 8.80
C PRO A 240 12.62 -6.00 9.21
N LEU A 241 12.66 -6.48 10.46
CA LEU A 241 13.83 -7.19 11.00
C LEU A 241 14.26 -8.38 10.14
N GLU A 242 13.29 -9.14 9.64
CA GLU A 242 13.46 -10.30 8.76
C GLU A 242 14.06 -9.93 7.39
N SER A 243 13.97 -8.65 6.99
CA SER A 243 14.48 -8.11 5.74
C SER A 243 15.86 -7.45 5.89
N HIS A 244 16.48 -7.41 7.08
CA HIS A 244 17.82 -6.85 7.23
C HIS A 244 18.92 -7.70 6.58
N SER A 245 18.71 -9.00 6.41
CA SER A 245 19.64 -9.88 5.67
C SER A 245 19.81 -9.43 4.21
N ILE A 246 18.76 -8.84 3.64
CA ILE A 246 18.76 -8.23 2.31
C ILE A 246 19.78 -7.08 2.29
N ALA A 247 19.75 -6.18 3.28
CA ALA A 247 20.68 -5.06 3.37
C ALA A 247 22.17 -5.48 3.43
N GLU A 248 22.49 -6.58 4.12
CA GLU A 248 23.86 -7.10 4.20
C GLU A 248 24.37 -7.65 2.86
N VAL A 249 23.51 -8.35 2.09
CA VAL A 249 23.85 -8.79 0.73
C VAL A 249 24.13 -7.57 -0.16
N HIS A 250 23.39 -6.49 -0.01
CA HIS A 250 23.59 -5.29 -0.83
C HIS A 250 24.84 -4.49 -0.48
N ARG A 251 25.33 -4.54 0.77
CA ARG A 251 26.67 -4.00 1.07
C ARG A 251 27.75 -4.73 0.30
N SER A 252 27.64 -6.05 0.18
CA SER A 252 28.55 -6.88 -0.61
C SER A 252 28.46 -6.53 -2.11
N THR A 253 27.25 -6.41 -2.65
CA THR A 253 27.04 -5.99 -4.05
C THR A 253 27.55 -4.58 -4.32
N LEU A 254 27.38 -3.64 -3.39
CA LEU A 254 27.94 -2.30 -3.49
C LEU A 254 29.47 -2.34 -3.51
N ALA A 255 30.10 -3.15 -2.65
CA ALA A 255 31.54 -3.35 -2.67
C ALA A 255 32.03 -3.92 -4.01
N SER A 256 31.30 -4.86 -4.62
CA SER A 256 31.61 -5.33 -5.97
C SER A 256 31.41 -4.26 -7.04
N THR A 257 30.38 -3.43 -6.92
CA THR A 257 30.10 -2.34 -7.87
C THR A 257 31.20 -1.28 -7.82
N LEU A 258 31.70 -0.95 -6.62
CA LEU A 258 32.85 -0.07 -6.42
C LEU A 258 34.14 -0.67 -6.99
N ALA A 259 34.34 -1.98 -6.85
CA ALA A 259 35.48 -2.67 -7.45
C ALA A 259 35.44 -2.68 -8.99
N ASP A 260 34.24 -2.63 -9.59
CA ASP A 260 34.07 -2.49 -11.05
C ASP A 260 34.48 -1.07 -11.54
N GLU A 261 34.58 -0.08 -10.65
CA GLU A 261 34.95 1.31 -10.96
C GLU A 261 36.45 1.63 -10.81
N GLY A 262 37.22 0.79 -10.10
CA GLY A 262 38.68 0.93 -9.92
C GLY A 262 39.18 0.71 -8.50
#